data_AF-A0A3N4IZX1-F1
#
_entry.id   AF-A0A3N4IZX1-F1
#
_cell.length_a   1.000
_cell.length_b   1.000
_cell.length_c   1.000
_cell.angle_alpha   90.00
_cell.angle_beta   90.00
_cell.angle_gamma   90.00
#
_symmetry.space_group_name_H-M   'P 1'
#
loop_
_entity.id
_entity.type
_entity.pdbx_description
1 polymer ?
#
loop_
_entity_poly.entity_id
_entity_poly.type
_entity_poly.pdbx_seq_one_letter_code
_entity_poly.pdbx_strand_id
1 'polypeptide(L)'
;MGRDRRLKGLQIVLQERGLWPSGRKFLTQCSIPGDSPGERKPNPACKHATNANCCARALLSSQPDFQAQKCQLQETLEAAGHMVIFYPVYHFELNFIEYFWGRAKVYTRAHCEYSFPALVRIVPIALAQISDVLIWKYYQHTLRMMDAYRNNIVYGSEDFKKYVFTRYSSHRRISESELL
;
A
#
# COMPACT_ATOMS: atom_id res chain seq x y z
N MET A 1 7.38 -8.44 30.73
CA MET A 1 6.00 -8.92 30.85
C MET A 1 5.83 -10.18 30.03
N GLY A 2 5.56 -11.32 30.67
CA GLY A 2 5.45 -12.62 30.01
C GLY A 2 4.25 -12.65 29.07
N ARG A 3 4.48 -12.94 27.79
CA ARG A 3 3.40 -13.19 26.83
C ARG A 3 2.88 -14.60 27.07
N ASP A 4 1.81 -14.72 27.86
CA ASP A 4 0.97 -15.92 27.82
C ASP A 4 0.42 -16.02 26.39
N ARG A 5 0.90 -17.00 25.61
CA ARG A 5 0.60 -17.16 24.18
C ARG A 5 -0.73 -17.88 23.94
N ARG A 6 -1.59 -18.01 24.95
CA ARG A 6 -2.94 -18.54 24.76
C ARG A 6 -3.78 -17.57 23.93
N LEU A 7 -4.32 -18.07 22.82
CA LEU A 7 -5.30 -17.33 22.02
C LEU A 7 -6.53 -17.06 22.87
N LYS A 8 -6.77 -15.80 23.23
CA LYS A 8 -7.99 -15.36 23.92
C LYS A 8 -9.07 -15.04 22.90
N GLY A 9 -10.30 -15.42 23.21
CA GLY A 9 -11.47 -15.03 22.42
C GLY A 9 -11.74 -13.53 22.50
N LEU A 10 -12.29 -12.97 21.42
CA LEU A 10 -12.59 -11.53 21.29
C LEU A 10 -13.47 -11.00 22.44
N GLN A 11 -14.44 -11.80 22.88
CA GLN A 11 -15.32 -11.46 24.00
C GLN A 11 -14.55 -11.32 25.32
N ILE A 12 -13.66 -12.26 25.63
CA ILE A 12 -12.85 -12.24 26.86
C ILE A 12 -11.98 -10.99 26.86
N VAL A 13 -11.32 -10.69 25.74
CA VAL A 13 -10.47 -9.50 25.61
C VAL A 13 -11.26 -8.21 25.85
N LEU A 14 -12.48 -8.10 25.33
CA LEU A 14 -13.33 -6.93 25.54
C LEU A 14 -13.91 -6.87 26.97
N GLN A 15 -14.21 -8.00 27.59
CA GLN A 15 -14.66 -8.06 28.99
C GLN A 15 -13.54 -7.64 29.95
N GLU A 16 -12.32 -8.13 29.75
CA GLU A 16 -11.13 -7.71 30.51
C GLU A 16 -10.87 -6.20 30.40
N ARG A 17 -11.30 -5.59 29.30
CA ARG A 17 -11.21 -4.14 29.06
C ARG A 17 -12.43 -3.34 29.55
N GLY A 18 -13.46 -3.99 30.07
CA GLY A 18 -14.71 -3.32 30.48
C GLY A 18 -15.55 -2.78 29.31
N LEU A 19 -15.32 -3.29 28.10
CA LEU A 19 -15.93 -2.80 26.86
C LEU A 19 -17.04 -3.72 26.33
N TRP A 20 -17.26 -4.87 26.95
CA TRP A 20 -18.32 -5.77 26.53
C TRP A 20 -19.70 -5.25 26.98
N PRO A 21 -20.65 -4.99 26.06
CA PRO A 21 -21.94 -4.42 26.43
C PRO A 21 -22.77 -5.36 27.32
N SER A 22 -23.38 -4.82 28.37
CA SER A 22 -24.37 -5.52 29.20
C SER A 22 -25.76 -5.44 28.57
N GLY A 23 -26.56 -6.51 28.67
CA GLY A 23 -27.98 -6.48 28.33
C GLY A 23 -28.32 -6.47 26.83
N ARG A 24 -27.35 -6.66 25.93
CA ARG A 24 -27.61 -6.81 24.49
C ARG A 24 -26.78 -7.92 23.86
N LYS A 25 -27.33 -8.59 22.84
CA LYS A 25 -26.54 -9.46 21.96
C LYS A 25 -25.55 -8.59 21.19
N PHE A 26 -24.26 -8.89 21.33
CA PHE A 26 -23.20 -8.17 20.63
C PHE A 26 -22.54 -9.10 19.63
N LEU A 27 -22.64 -8.73 18.35
CA LEU A 27 -22.12 -9.55 17.27
C LEU A 27 -20.59 -9.50 17.24
N THR A 28 -19.95 -10.61 16.90
CA THR A 28 -18.51 -10.65 16.65
C THR A 28 -18.14 -9.73 15.48
N GLN A 29 -18.94 -9.78 14.40
CA GLN A 29 -18.76 -9.00 13.19
C GLN A 29 -20.11 -8.76 12.53
N CYS A 30 -20.40 -7.52 12.14
CA CYS A 30 -21.58 -7.25 11.31
C CYS A 30 -21.34 -7.72 9.87
N SER A 31 -22.40 -8.16 9.22
CA SER A 31 -22.37 -8.67 7.84
C SER A 31 -23.48 -8.04 7.01
N ILE A 32 -23.22 -7.83 5.71
CA ILE A 32 -24.19 -7.46 4.69
C ILE A 32 -24.40 -8.63 3.71
N PRO A 33 -25.51 -8.68 2.95
CA PRO A 33 -25.68 -9.64 1.87
C PRO A 33 -24.51 -9.56 0.86
N GLY A 34 -24.05 -10.72 0.39
CA GLY A 34 -23.04 -10.83 -0.66
C GLY A 34 -23.64 -10.77 -2.06
N ASP A 35 -22.84 -11.18 -3.07
CA ASP A 35 -23.27 -11.12 -4.48
C ASP A 35 -24.13 -12.33 -4.83
N SER A 36 -23.96 -13.43 -4.09
CA SER A 36 -24.71 -14.67 -4.28
C SER A 36 -25.80 -14.89 -3.22
N PRO A 37 -26.91 -15.58 -3.55
CA PRO A 37 -27.94 -15.92 -2.57
C PRO A 37 -27.36 -16.70 -1.38
N GLY A 38 -27.59 -16.19 -0.16
CA GLY A 38 -27.09 -16.80 1.08
C GLY A 38 -25.65 -16.40 1.45
N GLU A 39 -24.91 -15.73 0.56
CA GLU A 39 -23.60 -15.17 0.87
C GLU A 39 -23.74 -13.98 1.83
N ARG A 40 -22.85 -13.89 2.82
CA ARG A 40 -22.73 -12.72 3.69
C ARG A 40 -21.29 -12.22 3.70
N LYS A 41 -21.10 -10.93 3.46
CA LYS A 41 -19.80 -10.28 3.46
C LYS A 41 -19.66 -9.39 4.70
N PRO A 42 -18.44 -9.18 5.23
CA PRO A 42 -18.19 -8.19 6.27
C PRO A 42 -18.76 -6.83 5.89
N ASN A 43 -19.49 -6.18 6.80
CA ASN A 43 -20.00 -4.84 6.54
C ASN A 43 -18.81 -3.85 6.46
N PRO A 44 -18.56 -3.18 5.31
CA PRO A 44 -17.46 -2.24 5.17
C PRO A 44 -17.61 -1.01 6.07
N ALA A 45 -18.83 -0.64 6.48
CA ALA A 45 -19.09 0.45 7.42
C ALA A 45 -18.63 0.14 8.86
N CYS A 46 -18.24 -1.10 9.15
CA CYS A 46 -17.63 -1.49 10.42
C CYS A 46 -16.11 -1.23 10.47
N LYS A 47 -15.57 -0.56 9.46
CA LYS A 47 -14.17 -0.14 9.41
C LYS A 47 -14.04 1.28 9.99
N HIS A 48 -13.01 1.49 10.80
CA HIS A 48 -12.49 2.79 11.26
C HIS A 48 -13.49 3.73 11.96
N ALA A 49 -13.38 3.80 13.30
CA ALA A 49 -13.77 4.86 14.24
C ALA A 49 -15.20 5.46 14.22
N THR A 50 -15.88 5.51 13.08
CA THR A 50 -17.21 6.13 12.88
C THR A 50 -18.34 5.32 13.51
N ASN A 51 -18.21 3.98 13.58
CA ASN A 51 -19.19 3.09 14.20
C ASN A 51 -18.53 2.04 15.13
N ALA A 52 -17.63 2.50 16.01
CA ALA A 52 -16.87 1.63 16.92
C ALA A 52 -17.75 0.68 17.78
N ASN A 53 -19.02 1.04 18.02
CA ASN A 53 -19.91 0.27 18.90
C ASN A 53 -20.84 -0.73 18.19
N CYS A 54 -20.65 -0.99 16.89
CA CYS A 54 -21.56 -1.86 16.12
C CYS A 54 -21.33 -3.36 16.34
N CYS A 55 -20.07 -3.78 16.50
CA CYS A 55 -19.67 -5.17 16.71
C CYS A 55 -18.33 -5.24 17.44
N ALA A 56 -18.03 -6.39 18.02
CA ALA A 56 -16.83 -6.60 18.81
C ALA A 56 -15.55 -6.33 18.02
N ARG A 57 -15.51 -6.68 16.72
CA ARG A 57 -14.34 -6.42 15.87
C ARG A 57 -14.11 -4.93 15.62
N ALA A 58 -15.17 -4.16 15.39
CA ALA A 58 -15.07 -2.71 15.21
C ALA A 58 -14.60 -2.03 16.50
N LEU A 59 -15.15 -2.45 17.64
CA LEU A 59 -14.82 -1.91 18.97
C LEU A 59 -13.38 -2.18 19.38
N LEU A 60 -12.90 -3.40 19.12
CA LEU A 60 -11.51 -3.75 19.40
C LEU A 60 -10.55 -3.01 18.47
N SER A 61 -10.89 -2.94 17.17
CA SER A 61 -10.08 -2.22 16.19
C SER A 61 -9.96 -0.73 16.54
N SER A 62 -10.99 -0.10 17.10
CA SER A 62 -10.94 1.31 17.49
C SER A 62 -10.13 1.59 18.77
N GLN A 63 -9.63 0.56 19.46
CA GLN A 63 -8.85 0.78 20.67
C GLN A 63 -7.50 1.44 20.35
N PRO A 64 -7.01 2.38 21.17
CA PRO A 64 -5.77 3.11 20.89
C PRO A 64 -4.55 2.23 20.68
N ASP A 65 -4.41 1.16 21.46
CA ASP A 65 -3.31 0.21 21.34
C ASP A 65 -3.37 -0.60 20.04
N PHE A 66 -4.57 -0.96 19.58
CA PHE A 66 -4.76 -1.62 18.28
C PHE A 66 -4.48 -0.67 17.10
N GLN A 67 -4.85 0.59 17.21
CA GLN A 67 -4.54 1.61 16.19
C GLN A 67 -3.04 1.96 16.16
N ALA A 68 -2.38 1.92 17.31
CA ALA A 68 -0.95 2.17 17.43
C ALA A 68 -0.07 0.95 17.11
N GLN A 69 -0.65 -0.26 17.07
CA GLN A 69 0.11 -1.49 16.84
C GLN A 69 0.70 -1.51 15.43
N LYS A 70 2.03 -1.46 15.36
CA LYS A 70 2.77 -1.65 14.12
C LYS A 70 2.80 -3.13 13.76
N CYS A 71 2.91 -3.45 12.46
CA CYS A 71 3.10 -4.84 12.07
C CYS A 71 4.52 -5.30 12.46
N GLN A 72 4.68 -6.59 12.74
CA GLN A 72 5.97 -7.15 13.17
C GLN A 72 7.11 -6.84 12.19
N LEU A 73 6.81 -6.81 10.88
CA LEU A 73 7.78 -6.45 9.86
C LEU A 73 8.27 -5.00 10.01
N GLN A 74 7.34 -4.07 10.24
CA GLN A 74 7.67 -2.66 10.47
C GLN A 74 8.52 -2.50 11.73
N GLU A 75 8.13 -3.15 12.83
CA GLU A 75 8.90 -3.12 14.09
C GLU A 75 10.33 -3.64 13.90
N THR A 76 10.47 -4.74 13.15
CA THR A 76 11.78 -5.37 12.89
C THR A 76 12.68 -4.46 12.05
N LEU A 77 12.13 -3.84 11.00
CA LEU A 77 12.87 -2.95 10.12
C LEU A 77 13.27 -1.64 10.81
N GLU A 78 12.35 -1.03 11.55
CA GLU A 78 12.62 0.19 12.33
C GLU A 78 13.67 -0.09 13.43
N ALA A 79 13.61 -1.24 14.10
CA ALA A 79 14.61 -1.63 15.10
C ALA A 79 16.02 -1.82 14.50
N ALA A 80 16.10 -2.17 13.20
CA ALA A 80 17.35 -2.21 12.45
C ALA A 80 17.79 -0.84 11.90
N GLY A 81 17.05 0.24 12.19
CA GLY A 81 17.37 1.60 11.74
C GLY A 81 16.84 1.95 10.35
N HIS A 82 15.96 1.13 9.76
CA HIS A 82 15.37 1.40 8.46
C HIS A 82 14.05 2.18 8.55
N MET A 83 13.79 3.02 7.55
CA MET A 83 12.49 3.65 7.36
C MET A 83 11.56 2.72 6.58
N VAL A 84 10.29 2.66 6.99
CA VAL A 84 9.26 1.86 6.32
C VAL A 84 8.24 2.78 5.66
N ILE A 85 8.09 2.64 4.35
CA ILE A 85 7.12 3.41 3.56
C ILE A 85 6.07 2.43 3.03
N PHE A 86 4.81 2.67 3.38
CA PHE A 86 3.68 1.90 2.86
C PHE A 86 3.10 2.58 1.61
N TYR A 87 2.99 1.81 0.53
CA TYR A 87 2.31 2.27 -0.68
C TYR A 87 0.80 2.04 -0.59
N PRO A 88 -0.02 2.91 -1.20
CA PRO A 88 -1.45 2.65 -1.34
C PRO A 88 -1.70 1.35 -2.11
N VAL A 89 -2.71 0.60 -1.67
CA VAL A 89 -3.10 -0.65 -2.34
C VAL A 89 -3.64 -0.33 -3.73
N TYR A 90 -3.25 -1.12 -4.74
CA TYR A 90 -3.63 -0.96 -6.16
C TYR A 90 -3.07 0.26 -6.90
N HIS A 91 -2.06 0.94 -6.32
CA HIS A 91 -1.37 2.06 -6.97
C HIS A 91 0.09 1.71 -7.30
N PHE A 92 0.29 0.69 -8.15
CA PHE A 92 1.62 0.21 -8.51
C PHE A 92 2.44 1.26 -9.27
N GLU A 93 1.76 2.18 -9.98
CA GLU A 93 2.38 3.31 -10.65
C GLU A 93 3.13 4.22 -9.69
N LEU A 94 2.76 4.25 -8.40
CA LEU A 94 3.46 5.04 -7.39
C LEU A 94 4.74 4.37 -6.88
N ASN A 95 4.99 3.10 -7.22
CA ASN A 95 6.16 2.36 -6.78
C ASN A 95 7.25 2.36 -7.87
N PHE A 96 8.28 3.18 -7.71
CA PHE A 96 9.30 3.38 -8.76
C PHE A 96 10.08 2.11 -9.12
N ILE A 97 10.11 1.10 -8.24
CA ILE A 97 10.76 -0.19 -8.52
C ILE A 97 10.07 -0.96 -9.65
N GLU A 98 8.78 -0.72 -9.89
CA GLU A 98 8.03 -1.35 -10.99
C GLU A 98 8.60 -0.94 -12.36
N TYR A 99 9.06 0.31 -12.49
CA TYR A 99 9.72 0.80 -13.70
C TYR A 99 11.10 0.18 -13.90
N PHE A 100 11.85 0.03 -12.80
CA PHE A 100 13.14 -0.67 -12.79
C PHE A 100 12.97 -2.12 -13.28
N TRP A 101 12.02 -2.87 -12.70
CA TRP A 101 11.70 -4.21 -13.15
C TRP A 101 11.16 -4.25 -14.57
N GLY A 102 10.39 -3.24 -14.98
CA GLY A 102 9.93 -3.06 -16.36
C GLY A 102 11.09 -3.04 -17.36
N ARG A 103 12.14 -2.26 -17.08
CA ARG A 103 13.34 -2.21 -17.93
C ARG A 103 14.14 -3.51 -17.92
N ALA A 104 14.35 -4.09 -16.74
CA ALA A 104 15.06 -5.37 -16.62
C ALA A 104 14.35 -6.46 -17.44
N LYS A 105 13.01 -6.48 -17.42
CA LYS A 105 12.20 -7.40 -18.23
C LYS A 105 12.35 -7.16 -19.73
N VAL A 106 12.39 -5.90 -20.19
CA VAL A 106 12.61 -5.57 -21.60
C VAL A 106 13.97 -6.09 -22.08
N TYR A 107 15.04 -5.84 -21.32
CA TYR A 107 16.37 -6.35 -21.65
C TYR A 107 16.40 -7.88 -21.65
N THR A 108 15.92 -8.50 -20.57
CA THR A 108 15.88 -9.96 -20.42
C THR A 108 15.13 -10.62 -21.57
N ARG A 109 14.01 -10.03 -22.02
CA ARG A 109 13.22 -10.54 -23.14
C ARG A 109 13.95 -10.42 -24.49
N ALA A 110 14.68 -9.32 -24.71
CA ALA A 110 15.46 -9.11 -25.92
C ALA A 110 16.64 -10.09 -26.04
N HIS A 111 17.16 -10.56 -24.91
CA HIS A 111 18.29 -11.50 -24.80
C HIS A 111 17.86 -12.89 -24.30
N CYS A 112 16.60 -13.28 -24.54
CA CYS A 112 16.04 -14.52 -24.04
C CYS A 112 16.44 -15.72 -24.93
N GLU A 113 17.10 -16.72 -24.34
CA GLU A 113 17.40 -18.01 -24.99
C GLU A 113 16.33 -19.08 -24.68
N TYR A 114 15.20 -18.69 -24.07
CA TYR A 114 14.07 -19.57 -23.70
C TYR A 114 14.46 -20.79 -22.85
N SER A 115 15.51 -20.69 -22.04
CA SER A 115 15.88 -21.71 -21.05
C SER A 115 16.04 -21.10 -19.66
N PHE A 116 15.69 -21.87 -18.63
CA PHE A 116 15.86 -21.43 -17.25
C PHE A 116 17.32 -21.14 -16.88
N PRO A 117 18.32 -21.97 -17.24
CA PRO A 117 19.72 -21.65 -16.98
C PRO A 117 20.17 -20.34 -17.65
N ALA A 118 19.72 -20.07 -18.88
CA ALA A 118 20.01 -18.80 -19.53
C ALA A 118 19.33 -17.62 -18.81
N LEU A 119 18.09 -17.81 -18.34
CA LEU A 119 17.36 -16.79 -17.59
C LEU A 119 18.11 -16.42 -16.28
N VAL A 120 18.62 -17.42 -15.56
CA VAL A 120 19.41 -17.20 -14.34
C VAL A 120 20.68 -16.40 -14.64
N ARG A 121 21.33 -16.60 -15.79
CA ARG A 121 22.50 -15.83 -16.21
C ARG A 121 22.16 -14.41 -16.66
N ILE A 122 21.07 -14.21 -17.39
CA ILE A 122 20.76 -12.92 -18.03
C ILE A 122 20.16 -11.90 -17.06
N VAL A 123 19.42 -12.34 -16.03
CA VAL A 123 18.76 -11.42 -15.09
C VAL A 123 19.75 -10.50 -14.37
N PRO A 124 20.85 -11.00 -13.77
CA PRO A 124 21.86 -10.13 -13.17
C PRO A 124 22.46 -9.11 -14.14
N ILE A 125 22.70 -9.52 -15.40
CA ILE A 125 23.20 -8.64 -16.46
C ILE A 125 22.16 -7.55 -16.73
N ALA A 126 20.89 -7.92 -16.92
CA ALA A 126 19.79 -6.99 -17.17
C ALA A 126 19.65 -5.93 -16.07
N LEU A 127 19.82 -6.34 -14.80
CA LEU A 127 19.75 -5.45 -13.65
C LEU A 127 20.93 -4.47 -13.64
N ALA A 128 22.15 -4.94 -13.95
CA ALA A 128 23.35 -4.11 -14.02
C ALA A 128 23.35 -3.10 -15.18
N GLN A 129 22.55 -3.32 -16.22
CA GLN A 129 22.40 -2.36 -17.34
C GLN A 129 21.59 -1.11 -16.98
N ILE A 130 20.85 -1.13 -15.86
CA ILE A 130 20.01 -0.01 -15.47
C ILE A 130 20.86 0.99 -14.70
N SER A 131 21.09 2.17 -15.29
CA SER A 131 21.89 3.21 -14.65
C SER A 131 21.18 3.87 -13.49
N ASP A 132 21.95 4.34 -12.50
CA ASP A 132 21.43 5.09 -11.35
C ASP A 132 20.65 6.34 -11.78
N VAL A 133 21.10 7.01 -12.84
CA VAL A 133 20.40 8.15 -13.44
C VAL A 133 18.98 7.78 -13.86
N LEU A 134 18.79 6.57 -14.38
CA LEU A 134 17.47 6.08 -14.78
C LEU A 134 16.59 5.75 -13.57
N ILE A 135 17.18 5.20 -12.49
CA ILE A 135 16.47 4.97 -11.21
C ILE A 135 15.97 6.31 -10.65
N TRP A 136 16.81 7.34 -10.63
CA TRP A 136 16.41 8.69 -10.20
C TRP A 136 15.28 9.25 -11.07
N LYS A 137 15.30 9.03 -12.39
CA LYS A 137 14.21 9.44 -13.28
C LYS A 137 12.89 8.73 -12.95
N TYR A 138 12.93 7.45 -12.56
CA TYR A 138 11.73 6.73 -12.12
C TYR A 138 11.18 7.26 -10.82
N TYR A 139 12.04 7.51 -9.84
CA TYR A 139 11.63 8.12 -8.58
C TYR A 139 10.95 9.49 -8.83
N GLN A 140 11.59 10.37 -9.62
CA GLN A 140 11.03 11.67 -9.99
C GLN A 140 9.70 11.56 -10.74
N HIS A 141 9.55 10.54 -11.60
CA HIS A 141 8.30 10.27 -12.28
C HIS A 141 7.18 9.87 -11.29
N THR A 142 7.48 9.03 -10.30
CA THR A 142 6.51 8.68 -9.26
C THR A 142 6.10 9.87 -8.40
N LEU A 143 7.03 10.79 -8.10
CA LEU A 143 6.71 12.02 -7.39
C LEU A 143 5.73 12.90 -8.16
N ARG A 144 5.90 13.04 -9.49
CA ARG A 144 4.96 13.79 -10.33
C ARG A 144 3.56 13.16 -10.37
N MET A 145 3.47 11.83 -10.37
CA MET A 145 2.18 11.13 -10.30
C MET A 145 1.52 11.32 -8.93
N MET A 146 2.28 11.23 -7.84
CA MET A 146 1.77 11.54 -6.50
C MET A 146 1.24 12.97 -6.41
N ASP A 147 1.95 13.94 -7.01
CA ASP A 147 1.53 15.34 -7.07
C ASP A 147 0.23 15.50 -7.89
N ALA A 148 0.11 14.85 -9.03
CA ALA A 148 -1.12 14.83 -9.83
C ALA A 148 -2.32 14.30 -9.02
N TYR A 149 -2.14 13.22 -8.26
CA TYR A 149 -3.18 12.69 -7.39
C TYR A 149 -3.58 13.63 -6.25
N ARG A 150 -2.61 14.31 -5.63
CA ARG A 150 -2.89 15.34 -4.59
C ARG A 150 -3.71 16.50 -5.16
N ASN A 151 -3.51 16.82 -6.44
CA ASN A 151 -4.26 17.83 -7.17
C ASN A 151 -5.57 17.29 -7.81
N ASN A 152 -6.01 16.09 -7.43
CA ASN A 152 -7.23 15.44 -7.93
C ASN A 152 -7.26 15.27 -9.47
N ILE A 153 -6.11 15.19 -10.12
CA ILE A 153 -6.04 14.95 -11.57
C ILE A 153 -6.27 13.46 -11.82
N VAL A 154 -7.28 13.15 -12.64
CA VAL A 154 -7.70 11.77 -12.91
C VAL A 154 -6.64 11.02 -13.71
N TYR A 155 -6.19 9.86 -13.22
CA TYR A 155 -5.22 9.00 -13.89
C TYR A 155 -5.64 8.68 -15.33
N GLY A 156 -4.70 8.78 -16.27
CA GLY A 156 -4.93 8.47 -17.69
C GLY A 156 -5.70 9.54 -18.49
N SER A 157 -6.22 10.58 -17.85
CA SER A 157 -6.81 11.74 -18.54
C SER A 157 -5.75 12.50 -19.37
N GLU A 158 -6.20 13.32 -20.32
CA GLU A 158 -5.29 14.16 -21.11
C GLU A 158 -4.53 15.17 -20.23
N ASP A 159 -5.19 15.72 -19.21
CA ASP A 159 -4.56 16.63 -18.26
C ASP A 159 -3.52 15.91 -17.41
N PHE A 160 -3.78 14.67 -16.98
CA PHE A 160 -2.79 13.84 -16.30
C PHE A 160 -1.58 13.57 -17.18
N LYS A 161 -1.81 13.20 -18.45
CA LYS A 161 -0.70 12.95 -19.38
C LYS A 161 0.15 14.19 -19.57
N LYS A 162 -0.49 15.35 -19.73
CA LYS A 162 0.21 16.62 -19.84
C LYS A 162 1.02 16.93 -18.58
N TYR A 163 0.41 16.78 -17.41
CA TYR A 163 1.01 17.09 -16.13
C TYR A 163 2.20 16.18 -15.78
N VAL A 164 2.08 14.88 -16.03
CA VAL A 164 3.09 13.90 -15.61
C VAL A 164 4.20 13.71 -16.65
N PHE A 165 3.84 13.71 -17.93
CA PHE A 165 4.75 13.39 -19.04
C PHE A 165 5.24 14.62 -19.81
N THR A 166 4.48 15.73 -19.83
CA THR A 166 4.83 16.91 -20.66
C THR A 166 5.22 18.16 -19.89
N ARG A 167 5.20 18.14 -18.54
CA ARG A 167 5.54 19.33 -17.70
C ARG A 167 6.95 19.90 -17.97
N TYR A 168 7.82 19.13 -18.63
CA TYR A 168 9.06 19.67 -19.21
C TYR A 168 9.19 19.30 -20.69
N SER A 169 8.54 20.09 -21.56
CA SER A 169 8.75 20.01 -23.02
C SER A 169 10.16 20.45 -23.45
N SER A 170 10.98 21.03 -22.55
CA SER A 170 12.38 21.37 -22.82
C SER A 170 13.26 21.28 -21.56
N HIS A 171 14.54 20.96 -21.75
CA HIS A 171 15.56 20.78 -20.71
C HIS A 171 15.88 22.02 -19.85
N ARG A 172 15.28 23.20 -20.12
CA ARG A 172 15.75 24.50 -19.59
C ARG A 172 14.66 25.50 -19.18
N ARG A 173 13.41 25.08 -19.00
CA ARG A 173 12.34 25.99 -18.53
C ARG A 173 11.55 25.38 -17.39
N ILE A 174 11.66 26.00 -16.22
CA ILE A 174 10.68 25.93 -15.13
C ILE A 174 9.52 26.83 -15.57
N SER A 175 8.27 26.41 -15.36
CA SER A 175 7.12 27.28 -15.66
C SER A 175 7.12 28.46 -14.70
N GLU A 176 6.81 29.66 -15.20
CA GLU A 176 6.86 30.93 -14.45
C GLU A 176 6.03 30.91 -13.15
N SER A 177 5.01 30.05 -13.08
CA SER A 177 4.20 29.79 -11.89
C SER A 177 4.93 29.07 -10.73
N GLU A 178 6.12 28.53 -10.96
CA GLU A 178 6.94 27.82 -9.96
C GLU A 178 8.11 28.68 -9.44
N LEU A 179 8.20 29.96 -9.85
CA LEU A 179 9.22 30.93 -9.41
C LEU A 179 8.77 31.83 -8.24
N LEU A 180 7.70 31.47 -7.53
CA LEU A 180 7.21 32.18 -6.35
C LEU A 180 7.67 31.51 -5.05
#